data_AF-A0A2D8C5E9-F1
#
_entry.id   AF-A0A2D8C5E9-F1
#
_cell.length_a   1.000
_cell.length_b   1.000
_cell.length_c   1.000
_cell.angle_alpha   90.00
_cell.angle_beta   90.00
_cell.angle_gamma   90.00
#
_symmetry.space_group_name_H-M   'P 1'
#
loop_
_entity.id
_entity.type
_entity.pdbx_description
1 polymer ?
#
loop_
_entity_poly.entity_id
_entity_poly.type
_entity_poly.pdbx_seq_one_letter_code
_entity_poly.pdbx_strand_id
1 'polypeptide(L)'
;MKLSIKLTPEEERLREEMVTLEGRIRRKIRRICVTNLKLPYERLAAGRHLKELCLLAISALDDGDSIKLAECLRELREREMPI
;
A
#
# COMPACT_ATOMS: atom_id res chain seq x y z
N MET A 1 12.54 -13.11 16.56
CA MET A 1 11.35 -13.58 15.82
C MET A 1 10.19 -12.72 16.29
N LYS A 2 9.64 -11.84 15.43
CA LYS A 2 8.40 -11.13 15.78
C LYS A 2 7.28 -12.15 15.70
N LEU A 3 6.53 -12.31 16.79
CA LEU A 3 5.32 -13.13 16.81
C LEU A 3 4.30 -12.39 15.94
N SER A 4 4.09 -12.85 14.71
CA SER A 4 2.99 -12.35 13.88
C SER A 4 1.70 -12.50 14.68
N ILE A 5 1.03 -11.38 14.88
CA ILE A 5 -0.21 -11.34 15.65
C ILE A 5 -1.26 -12.08 14.81
N LYS A 6 -2.14 -12.84 15.49
CA LYS A 6 -3.29 -13.41 14.78
C LYS A 6 -4.24 -12.29 14.41
N LEU A 7 -4.35 -12.02 13.12
CA LEU A 7 -5.29 -11.06 12.56
C LEU A 7 -6.71 -11.56 12.76
N THR A 8 -7.62 -10.63 13.02
CA THR A 8 -9.06 -10.87 12.93
C THR A 8 -9.48 -11.08 11.47
N PRO A 9 -10.64 -11.69 11.20
CA PRO A 9 -11.14 -11.85 9.83
C PRO A 9 -11.27 -10.53 9.05
N GLU A 10 -11.52 -9.41 9.74
CA GLU A 10 -11.61 -8.09 9.12
C GLU A 10 -10.23 -7.55 8.75
N GLU A 11 -9.24 -7.70 9.63
CA GLU A 11 -7.86 -7.31 9.36
C GLU A 11 -7.23 -8.15 8.24
N GLU A 12 -7.57 -9.44 8.15
CA GLU A 12 -7.10 -10.30 7.06
C GLU A 12 -7.67 -9.84 5.71
N ARG A 13 -8.96 -9.44 5.65
CA ARG A 13 -9.56 -8.86 4.44
C ARG A 13 -8.88 -7.55 4.05
N LEU A 14 -8.67 -6.66 5.02
CA LEU A 14 -7.98 -5.40 4.78
C LEU A 14 -6.55 -5.64 4.25
N ARG A 15 -5.85 -6.63 4.82
CA ARG A 15 -4.52 -7.04 4.36
C ARG A 15 -4.55 -7.54 2.91
N GLU A 16 -5.51 -8.38 2.54
CA GLU A 16 -5.69 -8.86 1.16
C GLU A 16 -5.97 -7.71 0.18
N GLU A 17 -6.80 -6.74 0.59
CA GLU A 17 -7.07 -5.53 -0.19
C GLU A 17 -5.81 -4.69 -0.39
N MET A 18 -5.02 -4.46 0.67
CA MET A 18 -3.75 -3.74 0.58
C MET A 18 -2.74 -4.45 -0.34
N VAL A 19 -2.62 -5.77 -0.24
CA VAL A 19 -1.73 -6.58 -1.10
C VAL A 19 -2.17 -6.48 -2.56
N THR A 20 -3.48 -6.55 -2.81
CA THR A 20 -4.05 -6.40 -4.15
C THR A 20 -3.75 -5.00 -4.72
N LEU A 21 -3.90 -3.97 -3.91
CA LEU A 21 -3.64 -2.59 -4.30
C LEU A 21 -2.15 -2.36 -4.61
N GLU A 22 -1.24 -2.81 -3.74
CA GLU A 22 0.21 -2.79 -3.96
C GLU A 22 0.56 -3.45 -5.29
N GLY A 23 0.03 -4.65 -5.54
CA GLY A 23 0.29 -5.40 -6.75
C GLY A 23 -0.19 -4.69 -8.02
N ARG A 24 -1.30 -3.94 -7.95
CA ARG A 24 -1.79 -3.09 -9.06
C ARG A 24 -0.88 -1.90 -9.30
N ILE A 25 -0.47 -1.20 -8.25
CA ILE A 25 0.43 -0.04 -8.34
C ILE A 25 1.80 -0.47 -8.89
N ARG A 26 2.37 -1.54 -8.34
CA ARG A 26 3.66 -2.11 -8.78
C ARG A 26 3.63 -2.49 -10.25
N ARG A 27 2.56 -3.15 -10.72
CA ARG A 27 2.42 -3.49 -12.16
C ARG A 27 2.37 -2.24 -13.04
N LYS A 28 1.65 -1.19 -12.64
CA LYS A 28 1.60 0.07 -13.39
C LYS A 28 2.98 0.74 -13.46
N ILE A 29 3.67 0.86 -12.33
CA ILE A 29 5.03 1.42 -12.27
C ILE A 29 5.97 0.62 -13.17
N ARG A 30 5.96 -0.72 -13.04
CA ARG A 30 6.80 -1.59 -13.88
C ARG A 30 6.51 -1.40 -15.36
N ARG A 31 5.25 -1.32 -15.76
CA ARG A 31 4.87 -1.05 -17.15
C ARG A 31 5.46 0.26 -17.64
N ILE A 32 5.30 1.35 -16.88
CA ILE A 32 5.84 2.68 -17.23
C ILE A 32 7.36 2.63 -17.43
N CYS A 33 8.08 2.01 -16.50
CA CYS A 33 9.53 1.88 -16.58
C CYS A 33 9.98 1.01 -17.75
N VAL A 34 9.34 -0.13 -17.98
CA VAL A 34 9.71 -1.06 -19.07
C VAL A 34 9.40 -0.48 -20.45
N THR A 35 8.27 0.23 -20.60
CA THR A 35 7.88 0.81 -21.90
C THR A 35 8.48 2.20 -22.12
N ASN A 36 9.35 2.70 -21.23
CA ASN A 36 9.87 4.07 -21.25
C ASN A 36 8.77 5.13 -21.49
N LEU A 37 7.59 4.91 -20.90
CA LEU A 37 6.48 5.83 -21.08
C LEU A 37 6.87 7.14 -20.41
N LYS A 38 6.89 8.25 -21.16
CA LYS A 38 7.20 9.57 -20.59
C LYS A 38 6.08 9.98 -19.64
N LEU A 39 6.29 9.69 -18.35
CA LEU A 39 5.47 10.21 -17.27
C LEU A 39 6.23 11.37 -16.61
N PRO A 40 5.54 12.47 -16.25
CA PRO A 40 6.13 13.48 -15.37
C PRO A 40 6.67 12.81 -14.10
N TYR A 41 7.85 13.25 -13.65
CA TYR A 41 8.52 12.73 -12.46
C TYR A 41 7.57 12.68 -11.26
N GLU A 42 6.83 13.77 -11.02
CA GLU A 42 5.84 13.90 -9.94
C GLU A 42 4.80 12.78 -9.94
N ARG A 43 4.30 12.39 -11.12
CA ARG A 43 3.28 11.33 -11.23
C ARG A 43 3.86 9.96 -10.91
N LEU A 44 5.12 9.70 -11.28
CA LEU A 44 5.80 8.45 -10.97
C LEU A 44 6.20 8.38 -9.49
N ALA A 45 6.63 9.51 -8.92
CA ALA A 45 6.90 9.66 -7.50
C ALA A 45 5.65 9.40 -6.66
N ALA A 46 4.51 9.98 -7.03
CA ALA A 46 3.23 9.73 -6.37
C ALA A 46 2.83 8.24 -6.40
N GLY A 47 3.06 7.56 -7.52
CA GLY A 47 2.84 6.11 -7.62
C GLY A 47 3.75 5.30 -6.69
N ARG A 48 5.04 5.67 -6.60
CA ARG A 48 5.99 5.02 -5.69
C ARG A 48 5.60 5.22 -4.23
N HIS A 49 5.20 6.44 -3.88
CA HIS A 49 4.72 6.78 -2.54
C HIS A 49 3.50 5.94 -2.15
N LEU A 50 2.50 5.83 -3.05
CA LEU A 50 1.33 4.96 -2.81
C LEU A 50 1.72 3.49 -2.59
N LYS A 51 2.70 2.98 -3.34
CA LYS A 51 3.21 1.62 -3.15
C LYS A 51 3.82 1.44 -1.76
N GLU A 52 4.64 2.40 -1.33
CA GLU A 52 5.27 2.38 -0.01
C GLU A 52 4.24 2.49 1.12
N LEU A 53 3.23 3.34 0.95
CA LEU A 53 2.13 3.49 1.91
C LEU A 53 1.34 2.19 2.10
N CYS A 54 1.05 1.45 1.02
CA CYS A 54 0.42 0.13 1.12
C CYS A 54 1.29 -0.88 1.86
N LEU A 55 2.61 -0.90 1.60
CA LEU A 55 3.55 -1.79 2.29
C LEU A 55 3.67 -1.47 3.78
N LEU A 56 3.66 -0.17 4.13
CA LEU A 56 3.65 0.27 5.52
C LEU A 56 2.36 -0.14 6.23
N ALA A 57 1.20 -0.01 5.58
CA ALA A 57 -0.07 -0.46 6.14
C ALA A 57 -0.09 -1.97 6.40
N ILE A 58 0.42 -2.79 5.46
CA ILE A 58 0.55 -4.24 5.64
C ILE A 58 1.49 -4.56 6.80
N SER A 59 2.64 -3.90 6.88
CA SER A 59 3.58 -4.11 7.99
C SER A 59 2.98 -3.70 9.32
N ALA A 60 2.23 -2.60 9.37
CA ALA A 60 1.56 -2.14 10.58
C ALA A 60 0.45 -3.11 11.04
N LEU A 61 -0.29 -3.70 10.09
CA LEU A 61 -1.22 -4.81 10.37
C LEU A 61 -0.49 -6.01 10.97
N ASP A 62 0.56 -6.48 10.28
CA ASP A 62 1.32 -7.66 10.70
C ASP A 62 2.01 -7.48 12.06
N ASP A 63 2.38 -6.23 12.40
CA ASP A 63 2.99 -5.82 13.67
C ASP A 63 1.98 -5.41 14.77
N GLY A 64 0.69 -5.26 14.43
CA GLY A 64 -0.36 -4.78 15.34
C GLY A 64 -0.22 -3.31 15.74
N ASP A 65 0.49 -2.52 14.96
CA ASP A 65 0.64 -1.08 15.16
C ASP A 65 -0.59 -0.34 14.62
N SER A 66 -1.62 -0.26 15.45
CA SER A 66 -2.90 0.36 15.11
C SER A 66 -2.80 1.86 14.82
N ILE A 67 -1.86 2.57 15.44
CA ILE A 67 -1.62 4.00 15.21
C ILE A 67 -1.06 4.19 13.82
N LYS A 68 0.00 3.44 13.47
CA LYS A 68 0.62 3.53 12.15
C LYS A 68 -0.33 3.10 11.05
N LEU A 69 -1.11 2.04 11.29
CA LEU A 69 -2.15 1.61 10.37
C LEU A 69 -3.17 2.72 10.12
N ALA A 70 -3.67 3.37 11.18
CA ALA A 70 -4.64 4.45 11.05
C ALA A 70 -4.09 5.65 10.26
N GLU A 71 -2.82 6.01 10.46
CA GLU A 71 -2.14 7.04 9.66
C GLU A 71 -2.10 6.67 8.18
N CYS A 72 -1.69 5.44 7.85
CA CYS A 72 -1.62 4.97 6.47
C CYS A 72 -3.00 4.95 5.80
N LEU A 73 -4.02 4.46 6.49
CA LEU A 73 -5.40 4.44 5.97
C LEU A 73 -5.97 5.84 5.78
N ARG A 74 -5.66 6.78 6.68
CA ARG A 74 -6.05 8.19 6.52
C ARG A 74 -5.43 8.76 5.24
N GLU A 75 -4.13 8.59 5.04
CA GLU A 75 -3.47 9.13 3.84
C GLU A 75 -3.97 8.43 2.55
N LEU A 76 -4.21 7.12 2.57
CA LEU A 76 -4.79 6.41 1.42
C LEU A 76 -6.19 6.96 1.07
N ARG A 77 -7.01 7.28 2.07
CA ARG A 77 -8.33 7.92 1.86
C ARG A 77 -8.21 9.35 1.32
N GLU A 78 -7.29 10.15 1.84
CA GLU A 78 -7.00 11.51 1.33
C GLU A 78 -6.55 11.49 -0.14
N ARG A 79 -6.01 10.36 -0.60
CA ARG A 79 -5.60 10.12 -1.99
C ARG A 79 -6.65 9.38 -2.83
N GLU A 80 -7.88 9.24 -2.31
CA GLU A 80 -9.02 8.61 -2.98
C GLU A 80 -8.75 7.17 -3.43
N MET A 81 -7.92 6.44 -2.66
CA MET A 81 -7.66 5.04 -2.94
C MET A 81 -8.86 4.16 -2.49
N PRO A 82 -9.25 3.14 -3.27
CA PRO A 82 -10.32 2.24 -2.90
C PRO A 82 -9.80 1.25 -1.85
N ILE A 83 -10.09 1.55 -0.59
CA ILE A 83 -9.70 0.82 0.63
C ILE A 83 -10.78 1.00 1.70
#